data_AF-A0A071LS48-F1
#
_entry.id   AF-A0A071LS48-F1
#
_cell.length_a   1.000
_cell.length_b   1.000
_cell.length_c   1.000
_cell.angle_alpha   90.00
_cell.angle_beta   90.00
_cell.angle_gamma   90.00
#
_symmetry.space_group_name_H-M   'P 1'
#
loop_
_entity.id
_entity.type
_entity.pdbx_description
1 polymer ?
#
loop_
_entity_poly.entity_id
_entity_poly.type
_entity_poly.pdbx_seq_one_letter_code
_entity_poly.pdbx_strand_id
1 'polypeptide(L)' 'MGLQLIIKAKRSKIEKALGSLTSECEIFPVAEGLFGISISERSLSSAGQAVVQKKLESLSRFDLWQGNWQGPRRRWLW' A
#
# COMPACT_ATOMS: atom_id res chain seq x y z
N MET A 1 -14.20 5.34 3.73
CA MET A 1 -13.15 6.22 3.15
C MET A 1 -12.11 5.36 2.43
N GLY A 2 -11.61 5.81 1.26
CA GLY A 2 -10.55 5.12 0.52
C GLY A 2 -9.18 5.18 1.21
N LEU A 3 -8.21 4.43 0.68
CA LEU A 3 -6.85 4.38 1.23
C LEU A 3 -5.90 5.18 0.34
N GLN A 4 -5.17 6.12 0.94
CA GLN A 4 -4.12 6.87 0.24
C GLN A 4 -2.80 6.78 1.00
N LEU A 5 -1.77 6.26 0.33
CA LEU A 5 -0.47 5.98 0.93
C LEU A 5 0.66 6.51 0.06
N ILE A 6 1.77 6.90 0.67
CA ILE A 6 3.07 7.02 0.00
C ILE A 6 3.92 5.82 0.41
N ILE A 7 4.42 5.05 -0.54
CA ILE A 7 5.26 3.88 -0.29
C ILE A 7 6.70 4.15 -0.71
N LYS A 8 7.63 3.83 0.19
CA LYS A 8 9.07 3.85 -0.07
C LYS A 8 9.54 2.49 -0.60
N ALA A 9 9.38 2.28 -1.91
CA ALA A 9 9.82 1.08 -2.60
C ALA A 9 9.88 1.31 -4.12
N LYS A 10 10.58 0.42 -4.84
CA LYS A 10 10.48 0.35 -6.31
C LYS A 10 9.07 -0.11 -6.71
N ARG A 11 8.54 0.42 -7.82
CA ARG A 11 7.24 0.04 -8.39
C ARG A 11 7.02 -1.47 -8.48
N SER A 12 8.00 -2.20 -9.01
CA SER A 12 7.91 -3.68 -9.13
C SER A 12 7.72 -4.40 -7.80
N LYS A 13 8.26 -3.86 -6.69
CA LYS A 13 8.08 -4.42 -5.35
C LYS A 13 6.66 -4.15 -4.82
N ILE A 14 6.09 -2.99 -5.17
CA ILE A 14 4.72 -2.62 -4.83
C ILE A 14 3.73 -3.51 -5.57
N GLU A 15 3.89 -3.65 -6.89
CA GLU A 15 3.06 -4.50 -7.74
C GLU A 15 3.10 -5.97 -7.27
N LYS A 16 4.30 -6.47 -6.92
CA LYS A 16 4.45 -7.82 -6.34
C LYS A 16 3.73 -7.98 -5.00
N ALA A 17 3.73 -6.97 -4.14
CA ALA A 17 3.05 -7.02 -2.84
C ALA A 17 1.53 -6.99 -2.99
N LEU A 18 1.01 -6.15 -3.89
CA LEU A 18 -0.42 -6.05 -4.18
C LEU A 18 -0.93 -7.30 -4.91
N GLY A 19 -0.17 -7.83 -5.88
CA GLY A 19 -0.58 -8.97 -6.70
C GLY A 19 -1.76 -8.59 -7.60
N SER A 20 -2.83 -9.39 -7.60
CA SER A 20 -4.05 -9.11 -8.37
C SER A 20 -4.72 -7.78 -8.03
N LEU A 21 -4.51 -7.25 -6.82
CA LEU A 21 -5.00 -5.94 -6.40
C LEU A 21 -4.39 -4.76 -7.15
N THR A 22 -3.27 -4.97 -7.87
CA THR A 22 -2.61 -3.90 -8.64
C THR A 22 -3.56 -3.26 -9.65
N SER A 23 -4.44 -4.03 -10.28
CA SER A 23 -5.41 -3.55 -11.27
C SER A 23 -6.54 -2.70 -10.66
N GLU A 24 -6.72 -2.78 -9.35
CA GLU A 24 -7.75 -2.10 -8.56
C GLU A 24 -7.19 -0.87 -7.81
N CYS A 25 -5.89 -0.60 -7.99
CA CYS A 25 -5.18 0.49 -7.32
C CYS A 25 -4.55 1.41 -8.35
N GLU A 26 -4.58 2.71 -8.08
CA GLU A 26 -3.79 3.66 -8.83
C GLU A 26 -2.40 3.78 -8.21
N ILE A 27 -1.34 3.59 -9.01
CA ILE A 27 0.06 3.70 -8.57
C ILE A 27 0.76 4.76 -9.43
N PHE A 28 1.21 5.83 -8.78
CA PHE A 28 1.81 6.99 -9.44
C PHE A 28 3.14 7.39 -8.80
N PRO A 29 4.11 7.91 -9.56
CA PRO A 29 5.36 8.41 -9.00
C PRO A 29 5.12 9.68 -8.19
N VAL A 30 5.79 9.82 -7.04
CA VAL A 30 5.77 11.05 -6.22
C VAL A 30 7.14 11.72 -6.24
N ALA A 31 8.18 10.93 -5.97
CA ALA A 31 9.58 11.35 -6.03
C ALA A 31 10.46 10.11 -6.24
N GLU A 32 11.76 10.29 -6.34
CA GLU A 32 12.69 9.16 -6.49
C GLU A 32 12.53 8.16 -5.34
N GLY A 33 12.20 6.91 -5.68
CA GLY A 33 11.99 5.83 -4.71
C GLY A 33 10.69 5.93 -3.89
N LEU A 34 9.81 6.90 -4.20
CA LEU A 34 8.52 7.12 -3.55
C LEU A 34 7.37 7.02 -4.55
N PHE A 35 6.39 6.17 -4.24
CA PHE A 35 5.19 6.00 -5.06
C PHE A 35 3.94 6.25 -4.23
N GLY A 36 2.99 6.97 -4.81
CA GLY A 36 1.65 7.09 -4.29
C GLY A 36 0.83 5.86 -4.66
N ILE A 37 -0.02 5.43 -3.73
CA ILE A 37 -1.05 4.41 -3.97
C ILE A 37 -2.39 5.00 -3.54
N SER A 38 -3.36 4.99 -4.45
CA SER A 38 -4.75 5.34 -4.18
C SER A 38 -5.64 4.12 -4.41
N ILE A 39 -6.43 3.76 -3.40
CA ILE A 39 -7.38 2.65 -3.47
C ILE A 39 -8.75 3.22 -3.14
N SER A 40 -9.67 3.10 -4.11
CA SER A 40 -11.04 3.55 -3.93
C SER A 40 -11.72 2.81 -2.78
N GLU A 41 -12.70 3.45 -2.13
CA GLU A 41 -13.49 2.80 -1.08
C GLU A 41 -14.21 1.55 -1.59
N ARG A 42 -14.63 1.55 -2.86
CA ARG A 42 -15.27 0.39 -3.51
C ARG A 42 -14.28 -0.78 -3.61
N SER A 43 -13.10 -0.54 -4.16
CA SER A 43 -12.06 -1.58 -4.32
C SER A 43 -11.56 -2.07 -2.96
N LEU A 44 -11.44 -1.17 -1.97
CA LEU A 44 -11.06 -1.52 -0.60
C LEU A 44 -12.12 -2.38 0.10
N SER A 45 -13.40 -2.04 -0.08
CA SER A 45 -14.53 -2.82 0.45
C SER A 45 -14.63 -4.20 -0.20
N SER A 46 -14.38 -4.29 -1.50
CA SER A 46 -14.41 -5.55 -2.24
C SER A 46 -13.25 -6.49 -1.88
N ALA A 47 -12.03 -5.97 -1.79
CA ALA A 47 -10.85 -6.77 -1.48
C ALA A 47 -10.67 -7.07 0.02
N GLY A 48 -11.32 -6.27 0.87
CA GLY A 48 -11.14 -6.28 2.32
C GLY A 48 -9.95 -5.43 2.76
N GLN A 49 -10.23 -4.37 3.54
CA GLN A 49 -9.21 -3.43 4.03
C GLN A 49 -8.06 -4.14 4.77
N ALA A 50 -8.37 -5.13 5.61
CA ALA A 50 -7.36 -5.89 6.36
C ALA A 50 -6.40 -6.68 5.43
N VAL A 51 -6.92 -7.20 4.31
CA VAL A 51 -6.11 -7.93 3.31
C VAL A 51 -5.13 -6.99 2.63
N VAL A 52 -5.61 -5.80 2.22
CA VAL A 52 -4.78 -4.76 1.62
C VAL A 52 -3.69 -4.30 2.59
N GLN A 53 -4.04 -4.02 3.84
CA GLN A 53 -3.07 -3.63 4.87
C GLN A 53 -2.01 -4.72 5.11
N LYS A 54 -2.43 -5.99 5.17
CA LYS A 54 -1.52 -7.14 5.34
C LYS A 54 -0.57 -7.32 4.16
N LYS A 55 -1.01 -7.08 2.93
CA LYS A 55 -0.16 -7.12 1.73
C LYS A 55 0.92 -6.03 1.78
N LEU A 56 0.55 -4.84 2.24
CA LEU A 56 1.45 -3.69 2.33
C LEU A 56 2.27 -3.66 3.63
N GLU A 57 2.06 -4.60 4.55
CA GLU A 57 2.70 -4.59 5.87
C GLU A 57 4.22 -4.70 5.80
N SER A 58 4.74 -5.35 4.76
CA SER A 58 6.18 -5.56 4.53
C SER A 58 6.89 -4.35 3.93
N LEU A 59 6.15 -3.28 3.61
CA LEU A 59 6.66 -2.05 2.98
C LEU A 59 6.56 -0.88 3.97
N SER A 60 7.53 0.02 3.90
CA SER A 60 7.46 1.31 4.58
C SER A 60 6.48 2.21 3.83
N ARG A 61 5.46 2.69 4.54
CA ARG A 61 4.36 3.46 3.98
C ARG A 61 4.02 4.64 4.87
N PHE A 62 3.67 5.78 4.28
CA PHE A 62 3.12 6.93 4.96
C PHE A 62 1.63 6.97 4.70
N ASP A 63 0.82 7.06 5.74
CA ASP A 63 -0.63 7.19 5.61
C ASP A 63 -1.00 8.67 5.54
N LEU A 64 -1.58 9.10 4.42
CA LEU A 64 -1.93 10.51 4.20
C LEU A 64 -3.05 10.99 5.12
N TRP A 65 -3.89 10.09 5.62
CA TRP A 65 -4.95 10.43 6.57
C TRP A 65 -4.43 10.51 8.00
N GLN A 66 -3.55 9.60 8.39
CA GLN A 66 -2.97 9.60 9.75
C GLN A 66 -1.78 10.56 9.90
N GLY A 67 -1.17 11.00 8.79
CA GLY A 67 -0.01 11.88 8.80
C GLY A 67 1.25 11.24 9.39
N ASN A 68 1.38 9.91 9.31
CA ASN A 68 2.49 9.18 9.93
C ASN A 68 3.13 8.12 9.02
N TRP A 69 4.44 7.89 9.23
CA TRP A 69 5.15 6.76 8.65
C TRP A 69 4.90 5.49 9.46
N GLN A 70 4.47 4.45 8.76
CA GLN A 70 4.33 3.09 9.26
C GLN A 70 5.50 2.26 8.72
N GLY A 71 6.34 1.78 9.64
CA GLY A 71 7.45 0.89 9.31
C GLY A 71 6.97 -0.47 8.82
N PRO A 72 7.83 -1.21 8.09
CA PRO A 72 7.52 -2.58 7.70
C PRO A 72 7.39 -3.45 8.96
N ARG A 73 6.25 -4.13 9.11
CA ARG A 73 6.06 -5.16 10.13
C ARG A 73 6.73 -6.45 9.66
N ARG A 74 7.75 -6.89 10.40
CA ARG A 74 8.32 -8.23 10.21
C ARG A 74 7.29 -9.25 10.70
N ARG A 75 6.89 -10.19 9.84
CA ARG A 75 6.23 -11.41 10.31
C ARG A 75 7.25 -12.18 11.12
N TRP A 76 7.11 -12.18 12.42
CA TRP A 76 7.73 -13.22 13.24
C TRP A 76 6.99 -14.51 12.91
N LEU A 77 7.64 -15.40 12.16
CA LEU A 77 7.24 -16.79 12.04
C LEU A 77 7.50 -17.42 13.41
N TRP A 78 6.43 -17.65 14.17
CA TRP A 78 6.41 -18.63 15.26
C TRP A 78 5.68 -19.86 14.75
#